data_AF-A0A2D8HDF6-F1
#
_entry.id   AF-A0A2D8HDF6-F1
#
_cell.length_a   1.000
_cell.length_b   1.000
_cell.length_c   1.000
_cell.angle_alpha   90.00
_cell.angle_beta   90.00
_cell.angle_gamma   90.00
#
_symmetry.space_group_name_H-M   'P 1'
#
loop_
_entity.id
_entity.type
_entity.pdbx_description
1 polymer ?
#
loop_
_entity_poly.entity_id
_entity_poly.type
_entity_poly.pdbx_seq_one_letter_code
_entity_poly.pdbx_strand_id
1 'polypeptide(L)'
;MAAYIFIFLAALLTISRLPLEGILPPALFFAFSLIAVAAIIWITGGFRSMLLALGSIAAFCALILLWAWLTRGLYSPGDDEYIYHIHAIWDIAAGWHPFFSPHNNIWVDSYPSGLWVLQSYIVSLSGQLMSGQALLIGFMAVTALLSYSFYLERIAPVFPLFPPLAALVFTGLVIANPVVLTQVMTHYVDAPMYLVGAALVFFLVLDGFGTNRLARWAAIACILLLLNTKTAALYFTPLIVVGGFLMELVLRKGEGSLIRRMCQWIHSKGFLYVLAAIFAVLVIGYKPYVTNITDHGEFIHPPSDEIMGYNVPRNIIPLSIPEKFIYGLLAKTGESRWPVPLNAPVTLKIPGAFNMDEFRVLRYDTRRGGFGPFIALAFFAAIGAFAVARFSARNKTDYDWHPAGDGLAVMALTLLVSSALFPEPWWARYIPLLWLGIILLAISSLMLSGKGTGKLISRGLLTVTIVALTGCIAAGMVGALRQNLNAYYNSFQIEQMKQFPIIELYGKLDIRITKDQHSKSTGSEAETWQRLLELRGVNSRIGGQPRGKQKCELDGVLTGNLYWCAPKTSGGAEGGSS
;
A
#
# COMPACT_ATOMS: atom_id res chain seq x y z
N MET A 1 0.63 -12.66 17.85
CA MET A 1 1.36 -13.01 16.61
C MET A 1 1.62 -11.77 15.76
N ALA A 2 0.60 -11.11 15.19
CA ALA A 2 0.78 -9.94 14.32
C ALA A 2 1.64 -8.82 14.96
N ALA A 3 1.38 -8.46 16.22
CA ALA A 3 2.15 -7.43 16.94
C ALA A 3 3.67 -7.69 16.95
N TYR A 4 4.09 -8.95 17.15
CA TYR A 4 5.51 -9.31 17.18
C TYR A 4 6.19 -9.10 15.82
N ILE A 5 5.46 -9.33 14.72
CA ILE A 5 5.99 -9.17 13.36
C ILE A 5 6.17 -7.68 13.03
N PHE A 6 5.18 -6.83 13.36
CA PHE A 6 5.34 -5.39 13.16
C PHE A 6 6.49 -4.81 13.99
N ILE A 7 6.60 -5.21 15.28
CA ILE A 7 7.73 -4.81 16.13
C ILE A 7 9.06 -5.28 15.54
N PHE A 8 9.12 -6.51 15.02
CA PHE A 8 10.31 -7.04 14.36
C PHE A 8 10.70 -6.24 13.11
N LEU A 9 9.75 -5.95 12.22
CA LEU A 9 10.02 -5.16 11.00
C LEU A 9 10.46 -3.74 11.33
N ALA A 10 9.87 -3.10 12.36
CA ALA A 10 10.28 -1.79 12.80
C ALA A 10 11.68 -1.81 13.43
N ALA A 11 12.02 -2.84 14.20
CA ALA A 11 13.36 -3.03 14.74
C ALA A 11 14.39 -3.24 13.62
N LEU A 12 14.08 -4.08 12.63
CA LEU A 12 14.92 -4.31 11.46
C LEU A 12 15.18 -3.03 10.69
N LEU A 13 14.14 -2.26 10.39
CA LEU A 13 14.27 -0.97 9.72
C LEU A 13 15.06 0.05 10.55
N THR A 14 14.94 0.02 11.88
CA THR A 14 15.68 0.95 12.74
C THR A 14 17.17 0.58 12.79
N ILE A 15 17.47 -0.70 12.96
CA ILE A 15 18.85 -1.22 13.08
C ILE A 15 19.59 -1.11 11.74
N SER A 16 18.89 -1.25 10.61
CA SER A 16 19.49 -1.06 9.28
C SER A 16 19.93 0.38 9.00
N ARG A 17 19.50 1.37 9.79
CA ARG A 17 19.99 2.77 9.64
C ARG A 17 21.34 3.02 10.29
N LEU A 18 21.91 2.01 10.98
CA LEU A 18 23.27 2.12 11.48
C LEU A 18 24.26 2.14 10.30
N PRO A 19 25.33 2.95 10.36
CA PRO A 19 26.30 3.16 9.28
C PRO A 19 27.23 1.96 9.06
N LEU A 20 26.67 0.76 8.93
CA LEU A 20 27.38 -0.51 8.83
C LEU A 20 26.97 -1.31 7.59
N GLU A 21 26.01 -0.82 6.79
CA GLU A 21 25.64 -1.44 5.51
C GLU A 21 26.85 -1.35 4.56
N GLY A 22 27.25 -2.48 3.98
CA GLY A 22 28.49 -2.63 3.20
C GLY A 22 29.69 -3.15 4.01
N ILE A 23 29.69 -3.00 5.34
CA ILE A 23 30.67 -3.64 6.23
C ILE A 23 30.13 -4.98 6.71
N LEU A 24 28.87 -4.99 7.18
CA LEU A 24 28.21 -6.19 7.68
C LEU A 24 27.24 -6.74 6.63
N PRO A 25 27.17 -8.08 6.46
CA PRO A 25 26.18 -8.69 5.58
C PRO A 25 24.75 -8.49 6.12
N PRO A 26 23.73 -8.39 5.26
CA PRO A 26 22.32 -8.23 5.66
C PRO A 26 21.83 -9.26 6.70
N ALA A 27 22.35 -10.49 6.65
CA ALA A 27 22.01 -11.52 7.63
C ALA A 27 22.31 -11.13 9.10
N LEU A 28 23.34 -10.30 9.35
CA LEU A 28 23.67 -9.85 10.70
C LEU A 28 22.69 -8.81 11.23
N PHE A 29 22.26 -7.85 10.41
CA PHE A 29 21.21 -6.91 10.79
C PHE A 29 19.90 -7.62 11.11
N PHE A 30 19.54 -8.63 10.30
CA PHE A 30 18.40 -9.50 10.57
C PHE A 30 18.55 -10.21 11.93
N ALA A 31 19.71 -10.81 12.19
CA ALA A 31 19.99 -11.51 13.45
C ALA A 31 19.95 -10.56 14.66
N PHE A 32 20.57 -9.38 14.58
CA PHE A 32 20.54 -8.37 15.65
C PHE A 32 19.12 -7.92 15.95
N SER A 33 18.30 -7.73 14.91
CA SER A 33 16.89 -7.36 15.06
C SER A 33 16.08 -8.46 15.74
N LEU A 34 16.33 -9.72 15.38
CA LEU A 34 15.69 -10.86 16.02
C LEU A 34 16.08 -10.98 17.50
N ILE A 35 17.37 -10.83 17.82
CA ILE A 35 17.88 -10.86 19.19
C ILE A 35 17.29 -9.73 20.03
N ALA A 36 17.29 -8.50 19.50
CA ALA A 36 16.73 -7.34 20.19
C ALA A 36 15.24 -7.53 20.52
N VAL A 37 14.45 -8.00 19.54
CA VAL A 37 13.03 -8.26 19.73
C VAL A 37 12.79 -9.40 20.71
N ALA A 38 13.55 -10.50 20.60
CA ALA A 38 13.46 -11.62 21.53
C ALA A 38 13.77 -11.19 22.97
N ALA A 39 14.82 -10.39 23.17
CA ALA A 39 15.19 -9.85 24.47
C ALA A 39 14.10 -8.94 25.05
N ILE A 40 13.59 -7.99 24.27
CA ILE A 40 12.51 -7.08 24.71
C ILE A 40 11.26 -7.86 25.09
N ILE A 41 10.86 -8.86 24.30
CA ILE A 41 9.67 -9.67 24.58
C ILE A 41 9.89 -10.60 25.77
N TRP A 42 11.09 -11.15 25.93
CA TRP A 42 11.43 -11.95 27.09
C TRP A 42 11.36 -11.15 28.39
N ILE A 43 11.93 -9.94 28.42
CA ILE A 43 11.91 -9.04 29.58
C ILE A 43 10.47 -8.62 29.93
N THR A 44 9.65 -8.35 28.92
CA THR A 44 8.30 -7.80 29.13
C THR A 44 7.20 -8.85 29.32
N GLY A 45 7.36 -10.03 28.73
CA GLY A 45 6.32 -11.07 28.65
C GLY A 45 6.79 -12.49 28.99
N GLY A 46 8.05 -12.66 29.38
CA GLY A 46 8.63 -13.95 29.76
C GLY A 46 8.95 -14.88 28.59
N PHE A 47 9.50 -16.06 28.90
CA PHE A 47 10.07 -16.99 27.92
C PHE A 47 9.02 -17.54 26.93
N ARG A 48 7.79 -17.80 27.39
CA ARG A 48 6.70 -18.28 26.52
C ARG A 48 6.34 -17.25 25.45
N SER A 49 6.26 -15.97 25.82
CA SER A 49 5.96 -14.89 24.87
C SER A 49 7.09 -14.72 23.85
N MET A 50 8.34 -14.86 24.29
CA MET A 50 9.50 -14.86 23.41
C MET A 50 9.44 -16.00 22.38
N LEU A 51 9.15 -17.24 22.81
CA LEU A 51 9.01 -18.38 21.89
C LEU A 51 7.87 -18.16 20.88
N LEU A 52 6.73 -17.64 21.33
CA LEU A 52 5.62 -17.29 20.43
C LEU A 52 6.00 -16.20 19.43
N ALA A 53 6.81 -15.23 19.84
CA ALA A 53 7.31 -14.19 18.97
C ALA A 53 8.26 -14.75 17.91
N LEU A 54 9.25 -15.53 18.32
CA LEU A 54 10.19 -16.19 17.41
C LEU A 54 9.46 -17.12 16.44
N GLY A 55 8.50 -17.93 16.91
CA GLY A 55 7.68 -18.78 16.05
C GLY A 55 6.82 -17.97 15.06
N SER A 56 6.27 -16.84 15.49
CA SER A 56 5.50 -15.94 14.61
C SER A 56 6.37 -15.33 13.51
N ILE A 57 7.57 -14.85 13.87
CA ILE A 57 8.53 -14.26 12.94
C ILE A 57 9.04 -15.32 11.96
N ALA A 58 9.37 -16.52 12.45
CA ALA A 58 9.79 -17.64 11.61
C ALA A 58 8.70 -18.05 10.61
N ALA A 59 7.44 -18.15 11.04
CA ALA A 59 6.32 -18.46 10.15
C ALA A 59 6.10 -17.36 9.10
N PHE A 60 6.26 -16.09 9.47
CA PHE A 60 6.20 -14.96 8.54
C PHE A 60 7.31 -15.01 7.50
N CYS A 61 8.55 -15.26 7.91
CA CYS A 61 9.68 -15.41 6.99
C CYS A 61 9.49 -16.62 6.06
N ALA A 62 9.04 -17.75 6.59
CA ALA A 62 8.76 -18.95 5.80
C ALA A 62 7.69 -18.70 4.73
N LEU A 63 6.62 -17.97 5.07
CA LEU A 63 5.58 -17.58 4.12
C LEU A 63 6.14 -16.70 2.99
N ILE A 64 6.95 -15.69 3.33
CA ILE A 64 7.57 -14.79 2.35
C ILE A 64 8.51 -15.57 1.41
N LEU A 65 9.37 -16.43 1.97
CA LEU A 65 10.31 -17.23 1.17
C LEU A 65 9.59 -18.24 0.28
N LEU A 66 8.52 -18.87 0.78
CA LEU A 66 7.68 -19.75 -0.03
C LEU A 66 7.05 -18.98 -1.19
N TRP A 67 6.49 -17.79 -0.93
CA TRP A 67 5.89 -16.97 -1.98
C TRP A 67 6.93 -16.51 -3.01
N ALA A 68 8.10 -16.05 -2.57
CA ALA A 68 9.20 -15.67 -3.45
C ALA A 68 9.59 -16.84 -4.36
N TRP A 69 9.76 -18.04 -3.79
CA TRP A 69 10.08 -19.24 -4.56
C TRP A 69 8.99 -19.62 -5.57
N LEU A 70 7.71 -19.59 -5.17
CA LEU A 70 6.57 -19.87 -6.05
C LEU A 70 6.46 -18.87 -7.22
N THR A 71 6.86 -17.62 -6.98
CA THR A 71 6.71 -16.51 -7.95
C THR A 71 7.99 -16.18 -8.73
N ARG A 72 9.10 -16.88 -8.49
CA ARG A 72 10.42 -16.61 -9.11
C ARG A 72 10.43 -16.54 -10.64
N GLY A 73 9.48 -17.22 -11.30
CA GLY A 73 9.37 -17.27 -12.76
C GLY A 73 8.55 -16.13 -13.36
N LEU A 74 7.86 -15.34 -12.53
CA LEU A 74 6.92 -14.32 -12.95
C LEU A 74 7.58 -12.94 -12.97
N TYR A 75 7.22 -12.14 -13.97
CA TYR A 75 7.57 -10.73 -14.05
C TYR A 75 6.44 -9.88 -13.49
N SER A 76 6.80 -8.74 -12.95
CA SER A 76 5.82 -7.84 -12.37
C SER A 76 5.08 -7.01 -13.43
N PRO A 77 3.76 -6.77 -13.29
CA PRO A 77 2.98 -5.99 -14.24
C PRO A 77 3.06 -4.47 -14.08
N GLY A 78 3.64 -3.92 -13.01
CA GLY A 78 3.65 -2.49 -12.68
C GLY A 78 4.68 -1.68 -13.48
N ASP A 79 4.42 -0.38 -13.70
CA ASP A 79 5.35 0.48 -14.47
C ASP A 79 6.40 1.15 -13.56
N ASP A 80 5.95 1.79 -12.47
CA ASP A 80 6.79 2.60 -11.57
C ASP A 80 7.90 1.76 -10.91
N GLU A 81 7.71 0.45 -10.82
CA GLU A 81 8.71 -0.43 -10.22
C GLU A 81 9.96 -0.62 -11.07
N TYR A 82 9.85 -0.64 -12.39
CA TYR A 82 11.00 -0.71 -13.29
C TYR A 82 11.68 0.66 -13.38
N ILE A 83 10.93 1.74 -13.17
CA ILE A 83 11.46 3.10 -13.22
C ILE A 83 12.34 3.37 -11.98
N TYR A 84 11.93 2.93 -10.78
CA TYR A 84 12.72 3.24 -9.57
C TYR A 84 12.63 2.23 -8.41
N HIS A 85 11.50 1.53 -8.16
CA HIS A 85 11.41 0.69 -6.96
C HIS A 85 12.40 -0.50 -6.97
N ILE A 86 12.41 -1.28 -8.05
CA ILE A 86 13.27 -2.47 -8.17
C ILE A 86 14.74 -2.07 -8.11
N HIS A 87 15.11 -0.99 -8.81
CA HIS A 87 16.46 -0.47 -8.83
C HIS A 87 16.94 -0.08 -7.43
N ALA A 88 16.13 0.69 -6.68
CA ALA A 88 16.44 1.05 -5.30
C ALA A 88 16.64 -0.17 -4.40
N ILE A 89 15.76 -1.17 -4.51
CA ILE A 89 15.83 -2.40 -3.72
C ILE A 89 17.13 -3.17 -4.01
N TRP A 90 17.51 -3.25 -5.28
CA TRP A 90 18.73 -3.96 -5.69
C TRP A 90 20.01 -3.25 -5.26
N ASP A 91 20.04 -1.93 -5.34
CA ASP A 91 21.21 -1.17 -4.94
C ASP A 91 21.41 -1.22 -3.43
N ILE A 92 20.32 -1.13 -2.64
CA ILE A 92 20.39 -1.37 -1.19
C ILE A 92 20.87 -2.80 -0.91
N ALA A 93 20.33 -3.80 -1.63
CA ALA A 93 20.77 -5.19 -1.48
C ALA A 93 22.25 -5.42 -1.86
N ALA A 94 22.79 -4.58 -2.76
CA ALA A 94 24.19 -4.58 -3.15
C ALA A 94 25.11 -3.77 -2.21
N GLY A 95 24.54 -3.07 -1.22
CA GLY A 95 25.28 -2.32 -0.21
C GLY A 95 25.26 -0.80 -0.35
N TRP A 96 24.45 -0.23 -1.26
CA TRP A 96 24.22 1.21 -1.28
C TRP A 96 23.41 1.63 -0.05
N HIS A 97 23.94 2.60 0.71
CA HIS A 97 23.25 3.15 1.88
C HIS A 97 22.71 4.56 1.57
N PRO A 98 21.37 4.77 1.63
CA PRO A 98 20.77 6.05 1.26
C PRO A 98 21.34 7.27 1.99
N PHE A 99 21.76 7.13 3.26
CA PHE A 99 22.19 8.30 4.04
C PHE A 99 23.63 8.77 3.75
N PHE A 100 24.45 7.98 3.04
CA PHE A 100 25.87 8.33 2.83
C PHE A 100 26.19 8.78 1.41
N SER A 101 25.41 8.34 0.44
CA SER A 101 25.64 8.66 -0.96
C SER A 101 24.34 8.92 -1.69
N PRO A 102 24.27 9.98 -2.51
CA PRO A 102 23.11 10.22 -3.36
C PRO A 102 22.97 9.11 -4.41
N HIS A 103 21.74 8.91 -4.85
CA HIS A 103 21.38 8.03 -5.94
C HIS A 103 21.20 8.84 -7.23
N ASN A 104 21.61 8.29 -8.37
CA ASN A 104 21.52 9.00 -9.66
C ASN A 104 20.06 9.14 -10.18
N ASN A 105 19.11 8.46 -9.55
CA ASN A 105 17.69 8.44 -9.91
C ASN A 105 16.91 9.28 -8.90
N ILE A 106 16.27 10.35 -9.37
CA ILE A 106 15.61 11.36 -8.52
C ILE A 106 14.54 10.78 -7.60
N TRP A 107 13.79 9.78 -8.08
CA TRP A 107 12.75 9.13 -7.29
C TRP A 107 13.33 8.33 -6.13
N VAL A 108 14.46 7.64 -6.39
CA VAL A 108 15.14 6.85 -5.37
C VAL A 108 15.76 7.75 -4.31
N ASP A 109 16.25 8.91 -4.72
CA ASP A 109 16.90 9.85 -3.80
C ASP A 109 15.89 10.62 -2.93
N SER A 110 14.71 10.92 -3.48
CA SER A 110 13.76 11.85 -2.86
C SER A 110 12.57 11.18 -2.16
N TYR A 111 12.40 9.86 -2.30
CA TYR A 111 11.28 9.11 -1.68
C TYR A 111 11.68 8.27 -0.47
N PRO A 112 10.73 7.99 0.45
CA PRO A 112 10.97 7.17 1.63
C PRO A 112 11.48 5.77 1.26
N SER A 113 12.66 5.43 1.78
CA SER A 113 13.36 4.18 1.45
C SER A 113 13.00 2.99 2.35
N GLY A 114 12.17 3.18 3.38
CA GLY A 114 12.00 2.17 4.43
C GLY A 114 11.41 0.85 3.94
N LEU A 115 10.42 0.90 3.03
CA LEU A 115 9.92 -0.32 2.41
C LEU A 115 10.99 -1.00 1.54
N TRP A 116 11.75 -0.24 0.76
CA TRP A 116 12.81 -0.78 -0.11
C TRP A 116 13.89 -1.48 0.70
N VAL A 117 14.27 -0.92 1.84
CA VAL A 117 15.19 -1.56 2.79
C VAL A 117 14.66 -2.93 3.21
N LEU A 118 13.41 -3.01 3.68
CA LEU A 118 12.81 -4.30 4.08
C LEU A 118 12.75 -5.30 2.92
N GLN A 119 12.43 -4.84 1.70
CA GLN A 119 12.42 -5.68 0.51
C GLN A 119 13.84 -6.14 0.11
N SER A 120 14.86 -5.31 0.31
CA SER A 120 16.26 -5.62 -0.01
C SER A 120 16.81 -6.75 0.86
N TYR A 121 16.36 -6.88 2.12
CA TYR A 121 16.67 -8.04 2.96
C TYR A 121 16.14 -9.34 2.36
N ILE A 122 14.96 -9.32 1.73
CA ILE A 122 14.40 -10.51 1.08
C ILE A 122 15.21 -10.83 -0.18
N VAL A 123 15.56 -9.83 -0.99
CA VAL A 123 16.35 -10.01 -2.21
C VAL A 123 17.76 -10.53 -1.90
N SER A 124 18.46 -9.93 -0.93
CA SER A 124 19.81 -10.34 -0.54
C SER A 124 19.85 -11.74 0.08
N LEU A 125 18.87 -12.11 0.91
CA LEU A 125 18.85 -13.42 1.57
C LEU A 125 18.35 -14.55 0.65
N SER A 126 17.46 -14.26 -0.30
CA SER A 126 16.95 -15.28 -1.24
C SER A 126 17.78 -15.42 -2.51
N GLY A 127 18.58 -14.41 -2.85
CA GLY A 127 19.30 -14.30 -4.12
C GLY A 127 18.39 -14.07 -5.35
N GLN A 128 17.09 -13.85 -5.15
CA GLN A 128 16.12 -13.69 -6.24
C GLN A 128 15.76 -12.22 -6.41
N LEU A 129 16.00 -11.67 -7.60
CA LEU A 129 15.86 -10.22 -7.86
C LEU A 129 14.44 -9.67 -7.67
N MET A 130 13.40 -10.46 -7.94
CA MET A 130 11.99 -10.03 -7.79
C MET A 130 11.37 -10.41 -6.44
N SER A 131 12.12 -11.04 -5.54
CA SER A 131 11.55 -11.59 -4.30
C SER A 131 11.04 -10.54 -3.31
N GLY A 132 11.46 -9.27 -3.45
CA GLY A 132 10.99 -8.16 -2.61
C GLY A 132 9.47 -7.98 -2.60
N GLN A 133 8.79 -8.29 -3.71
CA GLN A 133 7.32 -8.24 -3.81
C GLN A 133 6.62 -9.15 -2.78
N ALA A 134 7.28 -10.20 -2.30
CA ALA A 134 6.71 -11.15 -1.34
C ALA A 134 6.40 -10.54 0.02
N LEU A 135 7.02 -9.39 0.37
CA LEU A 135 6.71 -8.67 1.60
C LEU A 135 5.23 -8.28 1.71
N LEU A 136 4.60 -7.96 0.57
CA LEU A 136 3.19 -7.60 0.52
C LEU A 136 2.28 -8.75 0.98
N ILE A 137 2.58 -9.99 0.57
CA ILE A 137 1.86 -11.19 1.03
C ILE A 137 2.03 -11.39 2.54
N GLY A 138 3.24 -11.12 3.06
CA GLY A 138 3.49 -11.08 4.49
C GLY A 138 2.55 -10.09 5.20
N PHE A 139 2.47 -8.84 4.72
CA PHE A 139 1.56 -7.83 5.26
C PHE A 139 0.09 -8.23 5.17
N MET A 140 -0.33 -8.82 4.04
CA MET A 140 -1.70 -9.33 3.88
C MET A 140 -2.01 -10.39 4.94
N ALA A 141 -1.11 -11.35 5.16
CA ALA A 141 -1.33 -12.43 6.12
C ALA A 141 -1.41 -11.93 7.58
N VAL A 142 -0.51 -11.03 8.00
CA VAL A 142 -0.53 -10.52 9.37
C VAL A 142 -1.71 -9.61 9.64
N THR A 143 -2.12 -8.79 8.66
CA THR A 143 -3.32 -7.97 8.76
C THR A 143 -4.58 -8.83 8.71
N ALA A 144 -4.57 -9.94 7.96
CA ALA A 144 -5.64 -10.92 7.97
C ALA A 144 -5.84 -11.54 9.37
N LEU A 145 -4.75 -12.03 9.98
CA LEU A 145 -4.80 -12.59 11.33
C LEU A 145 -5.25 -11.55 12.36
N LEU A 146 -4.79 -10.31 12.25
CA LEU A 146 -5.16 -9.22 13.15
C LEU A 146 -6.65 -8.87 13.04
N SER A 147 -7.16 -8.69 11.83
CA SER A 147 -8.58 -8.39 11.58
C SER A 147 -9.51 -9.55 11.96
N TYR A 148 -9.08 -10.78 11.72
CA TYR A 148 -9.79 -11.99 12.15
C TYR A 148 -9.92 -12.05 13.68
N SER A 149 -8.81 -11.88 14.40
CA SER A 149 -8.79 -11.83 15.88
C SER A 149 -9.65 -10.69 16.41
N PHE A 150 -9.53 -9.50 15.82
CA PHE A 150 -10.35 -8.35 16.18
C PHE A 150 -11.85 -8.66 16.08
N TYR A 151 -12.30 -9.28 14.98
CA TYR A 151 -13.71 -9.64 14.82
C TYR A 151 -14.17 -10.60 15.91
N LEU A 152 -13.42 -11.68 16.14
CA LEU A 152 -13.78 -12.68 17.14
C LEU A 152 -13.80 -12.11 18.56
N GLU A 153 -12.87 -11.23 18.90
CA GLU A 153 -12.78 -10.65 20.24
C GLU A 153 -13.81 -9.53 20.49
N ARG A 154 -14.10 -8.71 19.47
CA ARG A 154 -14.85 -7.45 19.66
C ARG A 154 -16.23 -7.43 19.04
N ILE A 155 -16.46 -8.20 17.98
CA ILE A 155 -17.71 -8.16 17.22
C ILE A 155 -18.57 -9.39 17.49
N ALA A 156 -17.96 -10.58 17.48
CA ALA A 156 -18.67 -11.85 17.70
C ALA A 156 -19.46 -11.91 19.02
N PRO A 157 -18.99 -11.34 20.15
CA PRO A 157 -19.79 -11.34 21.39
C PRO A 157 -21.12 -10.59 21.27
N VAL A 158 -21.19 -9.58 20.39
CA VAL A 158 -22.40 -8.77 20.15
C VAL A 158 -23.22 -9.33 18.98
N PHE A 159 -22.56 -10.00 18.04
CA PHE A 159 -23.18 -10.64 16.88
C PHE A 159 -22.69 -12.10 16.73
N PRO A 160 -23.30 -13.05 17.46
CA PRO A 160 -22.79 -14.42 17.54
C PRO A 160 -23.20 -15.32 16.37
N LEU A 161 -23.64 -14.77 15.23
CA LEU A 161 -24.11 -15.55 14.09
C LEU A 161 -22.93 -16.07 13.25
N PHE A 162 -22.66 -17.38 13.34
CA PHE A 162 -21.52 -18.06 12.69
C PHE A 162 -20.19 -17.31 12.81
N PRO A 163 -19.66 -17.08 14.03
CA PRO A 163 -18.55 -16.17 14.25
C PRO A 163 -17.30 -16.43 13.41
N PRO A 164 -16.84 -17.69 13.22
CA PRO A 164 -15.67 -17.95 12.38
C PRO A 164 -15.89 -17.55 10.92
N LEU A 165 -17.07 -17.82 10.34
CA LEU A 165 -17.37 -17.48 8.95
C LEU A 165 -17.52 -15.96 8.78
N ALA A 166 -18.21 -15.30 9.71
CA ALA A 166 -18.35 -13.85 9.67
C ALA A 166 -16.99 -13.13 9.85
N ALA A 167 -16.11 -13.67 10.69
CA ALA A 167 -14.73 -13.20 10.83
C ALA A 167 -13.92 -13.41 9.54
N LEU A 168 -14.09 -14.54 8.84
CA LEU A 168 -13.46 -14.77 7.53
C LEU A 168 -13.94 -13.77 6.48
N VAL A 169 -15.26 -13.52 6.40
CA VAL A 169 -15.82 -12.51 5.49
C VAL A 169 -15.26 -11.13 5.81
N PHE A 170 -15.29 -10.71 7.07
CA PHE A 170 -14.72 -9.43 7.51
C PHE A 170 -13.24 -9.30 7.14
N THR A 171 -12.46 -10.34 7.43
CA THR A 171 -11.02 -10.41 7.12
C THR A 171 -10.78 -10.30 5.62
N GLY A 172 -11.55 -11.03 4.81
CA GLY A 172 -11.53 -10.96 3.36
C GLY A 172 -11.82 -9.55 2.86
N LEU A 173 -12.85 -8.89 3.39
CA LEU A 173 -13.15 -7.50 3.06
C LEU A 173 -12.00 -6.55 3.39
N VAL A 174 -11.34 -6.73 4.54
CA VAL A 174 -10.21 -5.88 4.96
C VAL A 174 -9.02 -6.05 4.04
N ILE A 175 -8.57 -7.28 3.74
CA ILE A 175 -7.32 -7.50 3.01
C ILE A 175 -7.49 -7.44 1.48
N ALA A 176 -8.70 -7.71 0.97
CA ALA A 176 -8.97 -7.78 -0.46
C ALA A 176 -9.36 -6.41 -1.08
N ASN A 177 -8.87 -5.30 -0.52
CA ASN A 177 -9.02 -3.99 -1.15
C ASN A 177 -8.54 -4.06 -2.62
N PRO A 178 -9.31 -3.57 -3.62
CA PRO A 178 -8.91 -3.61 -5.02
C PRO A 178 -7.52 -3.04 -5.31
N VAL A 179 -7.08 -2.01 -4.58
CA VAL A 179 -5.72 -1.45 -4.67
C VAL A 179 -4.67 -2.48 -4.22
N VAL A 180 -4.96 -3.25 -3.18
CA VAL A 180 -4.08 -4.34 -2.72
C VAL A 180 -4.03 -5.45 -3.75
N LEU A 181 -5.19 -5.92 -4.21
CA LEU A 181 -5.30 -7.05 -5.13
C LEU A 181 -4.53 -6.80 -6.44
N THR A 182 -4.66 -5.59 -7.01
CA THR A 182 -3.97 -5.25 -8.25
C THR A 182 -2.48 -4.95 -8.04
N GLN A 183 -1.97 -4.94 -6.82
CA GLN A 183 -0.55 -4.72 -6.52
C GLN A 183 0.15 -5.94 -5.89
N VAL A 184 -0.54 -7.08 -5.72
CA VAL A 184 0.01 -8.32 -5.11
C VAL A 184 1.36 -8.75 -5.70
N MET A 185 1.52 -8.58 -7.00
CA MET A 185 2.69 -9.01 -7.77
C MET A 185 3.62 -7.86 -8.12
N THR A 186 3.54 -6.70 -7.46
CA THR A 186 4.36 -5.52 -7.76
C THR A 186 5.16 -5.03 -6.55
N HIS A 187 6.12 -4.13 -6.79
CA HIS A 187 6.86 -3.44 -5.74
C HIS A 187 6.25 -2.08 -5.34
N TYR A 188 4.99 -1.85 -5.66
CA TYR A 188 4.31 -0.60 -5.34
C TYR A 188 4.12 -0.43 -3.82
N VAL A 189 4.12 0.83 -3.40
CA VAL A 189 4.03 1.22 -1.98
C VAL A 189 2.59 1.49 -1.50
N ASP A 190 1.60 1.55 -2.40
CA ASP A 190 0.21 1.90 -2.03
C ASP A 190 -0.47 0.80 -1.20
N ALA A 191 -0.36 -0.45 -1.64
CA ALA A 191 -0.91 -1.59 -0.94
C ALA A 191 -0.25 -1.83 0.44
N PRO A 192 1.10 -1.77 0.58
CA PRO A 192 1.76 -1.74 1.88
C PRO A 192 1.27 -0.59 2.78
N MET A 193 1.15 0.64 2.26
CA MET A 193 0.62 1.77 3.03
C MET A 193 -0.78 1.48 3.58
N TYR A 194 -1.67 0.90 2.77
CA TYR A 194 -3.00 0.49 3.22
C TYR A 194 -2.95 -0.58 4.30
N LEU A 195 -2.17 -1.67 4.11
CA LEU A 195 -2.16 -2.81 5.04
C LEU A 195 -1.52 -2.46 6.38
N VAL A 196 -0.42 -1.69 6.38
CA VAL A 196 0.22 -1.19 7.60
C VAL A 196 -0.68 -0.14 8.28
N GLY A 197 -1.34 0.73 7.51
CA GLY A 197 -2.32 1.68 8.04
C GLY A 197 -3.55 1.00 8.66
N ALA A 198 -4.06 -0.06 8.03
CA ALA A 198 -5.14 -0.88 8.58
C ALA A 198 -4.70 -1.58 9.87
N ALA A 199 -3.47 -2.11 9.92
CA ALA A 199 -2.92 -2.68 11.14
C ALA A 199 -2.80 -1.65 12.26
N LEU A 200 -2.33 -0.42 11.96
CA LEU A 200 -2.31 0.69 12.92
C LEU A 200 -3.71 0.97 13.48
N VAL A 201 -4.72 1.05 12.62
CA VAL A 201 -6.13 1.24 13.06
C VAL A 201 -6.55 0.13 14.01
N PHE A 202 -6.34 -1.14 13.66
CA PHE A 202 -6.72 -2.25 14.54
C PHE A 202 -5.96 -2.26 15.86
N PHE A 203 -4.65 -1.96 15.88
CA PHE A 203 -3.90 -1.86 17.13
C PHE A 203 -4.38 -0.72 18.02
N LEU A 204 -4.69 0.46 17.46
CA LEU A 204 -5.28 1.57 18.21
C LEU A 204 -6.67 1.24 18.75
N VAL A 205 -7.49 0.56 17.95
CA VAL A 205 -8.83 0.11 18.36
C VAL A 205 -8.71 -0.92 19.50
N LEU A 206 -7.82 -1.90 19.39
CA LEU A 206 -7.59 -2.91 20.42
C LEU A 206 -7.03 -2.31 21.73
N ASP A 207 -6.07 -1.38 21.65
CA ASP A 207 -5.54 -0.65 22.83
C ASP A 207 -6.57 0.33 23.41
N GLY A 208 -7.52 0.83 22.60
CA GLY A 208 -8.61 1.68 23.05
C GLY A 208 -9.71 0.90 23.79
N PHE A 209 -10.03 -0.31 23.33
CA PHE A 209 -11.01 -1.19 23.99
C PHE A 209 -10.47 -1.94 25.21
N GLY A 210 -9.16 -1.98 25.39
CA GLY A 210 -8.52 -2.54 26.58
C GLY A 210 -7.07 -2.11 26.61
N THR A 211 -6.49 -1.90 27.79
CA THR A 211 -5.11 -1.43 27.95
C THR A 211 -4.08 -2.50 27.56
N ASN A 212 -3.97 -2.76 26.26
CA ASN A 212 -3.09 -3.78 25.68
C ASN A 212 -1.74 -3.16 25.32
N ARG A 213 -0.77 -3.29 26.24
CA ARG A 213 0.60 -2.78 26.06
C ARG A 213 1.25 -3.29 24.77
N LEU A 214 1.01 -4.54 24.40
CA LEU A 214 1.58 -5.12 23.18
C LEU A 214 0.97 -4.47 21.92
N ALA A 215 -0.34 -4.20 21.92
CA ALA A 215 -0.99 -3.46 20.83
C ALA A 215 -0.44 -2.03 20.73
N ARG A 216 -0.15 -1.37 21.86
CA ARG A 216 0.49 -0.04 21.87
C ARG A 216 1.89 -0.04 21.26
N TRP A 217 2.73 -1.02 21.60
CA TRP A 217 4.06 -1.16 20.99
C TRP A 217 3.96 -1.49 19.50
N ALA A 218 2.98 -2.30 19.10
CA ALA A 218 2.72 -2.56 17.69
C ALA A 218 2.21 -1.32 16.95
N ALA A 219 1.40 -0.46 17.59
CA ALA A 219 0.99 0.83 17.03
C ALA A 219 2.19 1.75 16.80
N ILE A 220 3.13 1.83 17.75
CA ILE A 220 4.41 2.54 17.59
C ILE A 220 5.19 1.97 16.39
N ALA A 221 5.32 0.65 16.31
CA ALA A 221 5.99 0.00 15.18
C ALA A 221 5.34 0.33 13.83
N CYS A 222 4.00 0.32 13.77
CA CYS A 222 3.28 0.74 12.56
C CYS A 222 3.51 2.21 12.22
N ILE A 223 3.61 3.12 13.19
CA ILE A 223 3.94 4.54 12.93
C ILE A 223 5.32 4.64 12.26
N LEU A 224 6.33 3.94 12.79
CA LEU A 224 7.69 3.94 12.23
C LEU A 224 7.70 3.43 10.78
N LEU A 225 7.00 2.32 10.53
CA LEU A 225 6.92 1.69 9.21
C LEU A 225 6.13 2.54 8.21
N LEU A 226 4.96 3.03 8.60
CA LEU A 226 4.04 3.75 7.72
C LEU A 226 4.68 5.06 7.24
N LEU A 227 5.25 5.83 8.17
CA LEU A 227 5.97 7.08 7.84
C LEU A 227 7.22 6.84 6.98
N ASN A 228 7.71 5.61 6.84
CA ASN A 228 8.85 5.30 5.99
C ASN A 228 8.49 4.46 4.76
N THR A 229 7.19 4.32 4.46
CA THR A 229 6.70 3.53 3.32
C THR A 229 6.36 4.41 2.11
N LYS A 230 5.69 5.56 2.33
CA LYS A 230 5.23 6.45 1.25
C LYS A 230 5.08 7.87 1.79
N THR A 231 5.36 8.89 0.99
CA THR A 231 5.18 10.31 1.37
C THR A 231 3.76 10.63 1.87
N ALA A 232 2.73 10.06 1.23
CA ALA A 232 1.32 10.22 1.66
C ALA A 232 1.05 9.72 3.10
N ALA A 233 1.89 8.83 3.65
CA ALA A 233 1.78 8.41 5.04
C ALA A 233 1.99 9.54 6.05
N LEU A 234 2.73 10.60 5.69
CA LEU A 234 2.88 11.79 6.54
C LEU A 234 1.53 12.47 6.80
N TYR A 235 0.60 12.40 5.85
CA TYR A 235 -0.76 12.90 6.00
C TYR A 235 -1.63 11.92 6.79
N PHE A 236 -1.65 10.64 6.40
CA PHE A 236 -2.59 9.68 6.99
C PHE A 236 -2.24 9.23 8.40
N THR A 237 -0.96 9.04 8.73
CA THR A 237 -0.53 8.53 10.04
C THR A 237 -1.03 9.39 11.22
N PRO A 238 -0.79 10.72 11.26
CA PRO A 238 -1.31 11.54 12.36
C PRO A 238 -2.84 11.53 12.42
N LEU A 239 -3.52 11.49 11.27
CA LEU A 239 -4.99 11.45 11.23
C LEU A 239 -5.56 10.13 11.75
N ILE A 240 -4.91 8.99 11.47
CA ILE A 240 -5.27 7.69 12.07
C ILE A 240 -5.10 7.74 13.60
N VAL A 241 -4.00 8.33 14.09
CA VAL A 241 -3.74 8.48 15.54
C VAL A 241 -4.78 9.39 16.19
N VAL A 242 -5.15 10.50 15.53
CA VAL A 242 -6.26 11.38 15.95
C VAL A 242 -7.59 10.61 15.96
N GLY A 243 -7.85 9.77 14.96
CA GLY A 243 -9.04 8.91 14.96
C GLY A 243 -9.08 7.97 16.17
N GLY A 244 -7.94 7.39 16.54
CA GLY A 244 -7.80 6.56 17.75
C GLY A 244 -8.03 7.35 19.04
N PHE A 245 -7.50 8.57 19.11
CA PHE A 245 -7.75 9.50 20.21
C PHE A 245 -9.24 9.83 20.35
N LEU A 246 -9.89 10.28 19.27
CA LEU A 246 -11.30 10.65 19.26
C LEU A 246 -12.21 9.46 19.61
N MET A 247 -11.92 8.28 19.05
CA MET A 247 -12.62 7.04 19.39
C MET A 247 -12.58 6.78 20.90
N GLU A 248 -11.41 6.86 21.53
CA GLU A 248 -11.27 6.55 22.95
C GLU A 248 -11.92 7.60 23.86
N LEU A 249 -11.93 8.88 23.45
CA LEU A 249 -12.70 9.90 24.15
C LEU A 249 -14.21 9.59 24.14
N VAL A 250 -14.72 8.99 23.06
CA VAL A 250 -16.12 8.55 22.96
C VAL A 250 -16.36 7.29 23.80
N LEU A 251 -15.46 6.30 23.74
CA LEU A 251 -15.57 5.08 24.55
C LEU A 251 -15.58 5.39 26.06
N ARG A 252 -14.83 6.41 26.49
CA ARG A 252 -14.70 6.83 27.89
C ARG A 252 -15.61 7.98 28.29
N LYS A 253 -16.69 8.26 27.54
CA LYS A 253 -17.55 9.45 27.74
C LYS A 253 -18.08 9.62 29.19
N GLY A 254 -18.14 8.56 30.00
CA GLY A 254 -18.52 8.61 31.42
C GLY A 254 -17.38 8.83 32.45
N GLU A 255 -16.11 8.77 32.04
CA GLU A 255 -14.95 8.82 32.95
C GLU A 255 -14.46 10.27 33.17
N GLY A 256 -15.18 11.07 33.95
CA GLY A 256 -14.77 12.44 34.33
C GLY A 256 -14.90 13.49 33.22
N SER A 257 -14.27 14.65 33.40
CA SER A 257 -14.34 15.76 32.44
C SER A 257 -13.57 15.47 31.15
N LEU A 258 -14.01 16.04 30.03
CA LEU A 258 -13.38 15.86 28.72
C LEU A 258 -11.89 16.22 28.75
N ILE A 259 -11.53 17.36 29.36
CA ILE A 259 -10.15 17.84 29.47
C ILE A 259 -9.28 16.81 30.20
N ARG A 260 -9.76 16.25 31.31
CA ARG A 260 -9.01 15.24 32.08
C ARG A 260 -8.72 14.01 31.22
N ARG A 261 -9.70 13.51 30.47
CA ARG A 261 -9.50 12.37 29.55
C ARG A 261 -8.50 12.69 28.44
N MET A 262 -8.56 13.88 27.88
CA MET A 262 -7.60 14.34 26.86
C MET A 262 -6.18 14.34 27.42
N CYS A 263 -5.95 14.98 28.57
CA CYS A 263 -4.63 15.03 29.22
C CYS A 263 -4.12 13.63 29.59
N GLN A 264 -4.99 12.76 30.12
CA GLN A 264 -4.62 11.37 30.46
C GLN A 264 -4.23 10.56 29.23
N TRP A 265 -4.94 10.72 28.11
CA TRP A 265 -4.60 10.05 26.86
C TRP A 265 -3.25 10.53 26.31
N ILE A 266 -3.05 11.85 26.28
CA ILE A 266 -1.80 12.48 25.83
C ILE A 266 -0.63 11.97 26.66
N HIS A 267 -0.77 11.99 27.99
CA HIS A 267 0.28 11.53 28.90
C HIS A 267 0.56 10.03 28.80
N SER A 268 -0.49 9.19 28.70
CA SER A 268 -0.34 7.73 28.73
C SER A 268 0.21 7.12 27.44
N LYS A 269 -0.06 7.75 26.29
CA LYS A 269 0.38 7.23 24.98
C LYS A 269 0.55 8.27 23.88
N GLY A 270 -0.18 9.39 23.91
CA GLY A 270 -0.07 10.42 22.88
C GLY A 270 1.37 10.96 22.73
N PHE A 271 2.05 11.23 23.84
CA PHE A 271 3.45 11.66 23.84
C PHE A 271 4.38 10.62 23.18
N LEU A 272 4.18 9.33 23.48
CA LEU A 272 4.97 8.25 22.87
C LEU A 272 4.75 8.15 21.36
N TYR A 273 3.51 8.34 20.89
CA TYR A 273 3.21 8.34 19.46
C TYR A 273 3.85 9.52 18.72
N VAL A 274 3.86 10.71 19.35
CA VAL A 274 4.55 11.88 18.80
C VAL A 274 6.06 11.67 18.74
N LEU A 275 6.67 11.15 19.83
CA LEU A 275 8.10 10.83 19.83
C LEU A 275 8.45 9.78 18.77
N ALA A 276 7.61 8.74 18.60
CA ALA A 276 7.80 7.76 17.55
C ALA A 276 7.73 8.38 16.15
N ALA A 277 6.79 9.29 15.90
CA ALA A 277 6.69 10.00 14.62
C ALA A 277 7.91 10.88 14.34
N ILE A 278 8.38 11.63 15.35
CA ILE A 278 9.61 12.45 15.24
C ILE A 278 10.81 11.56 14.95
N PHE A 279 10.98 10.45 15.66
CA PHE A 279 12.06 9.50 15.43
C PHE A 279 11.97 8.86 14.02
N ALA A 280 10.76 8.53 13.57
CA ALA A 280 10.54 7.98 12.24
C ALA A 280 10.97 8.94 11.13
N VAL A 281 10.72 10.25 11.31
CA VAL A 281 11.04 11.28 10.30
C VAL A 281 12.51 11.70 10.37
N LEU A 282 13.02 12.00 11.57
CA LEU A 282 14.35 12.58 11.73
C LEU A 282 15.49 11.55 11.72
N VAL A 283 15.22 10.30 12.10
CA VAL A 283 16.26 9.26 12.20
C VAL A 283 16.06 8.21 11.13
N ILE A 284 14.90 7.56 11.08
CA ILE A 284 14.66 6.46 10.14
C ILE A 284 14.48 6.96 8.71
N GLY A 285 13.81 8.10 8.56
CA GLY A 285 13.50 8.75 7.30
C GLY A 285 14.34 9.99 7.03
N TYR A 286 15.51 10.11 7.70
CA TYR A 286 16.42 11.25 7.53
C TYR A 286 16.60 11.60 6.05
N LYS A 287 16.89 10.57 5.24
CA LYS A 287 16.65 10.60 3.80
C LYS A 287 15.31 9.90 3.49
N PRO A 288 14.31 10.59 2.93
CA PRO A 288 14.45 11.88 2.26
C PRO A 288 14.01 13.11 3.08
N TYR A 289 13.44 12.96 4.28
CA TYR A 289 12.68 14.05 4.90
C TYR A 289 13.51 15.27 5.32
N VAL A 290 14.73 15.03 5.81
CA VAL A 290 15.65 16.11 6.17
C VAL A 290 16.44 16.54 4.95
N THR A 291 16.92 15.58 4.15
CA THR A 291 17.74 15.87 2.97
C THR A 291 16.98 16.65 1.91
N ASN A 292 15.69 16.39 1.69
CA ASN A 292 14.92 17.18 0.72
C ASN A 292 14.86 18.66 1.11
N ILE A 293 14.75 18.98 2.41
CA ILE A 293 14.76 20.36 2.89
C ILE A 293 16.13 20.98 2.66
N THR A 294 17.21 20.26 2.97
CA THR A 294 18.57 20.81 2.85
C THR A 294 19.01 20.96 1.39
N ASP A 295 18.63 20.01 0.54
CA ASP A 295 19.14 19.87 -0.82
C ASP A 295 18.25 20.61 -1.84
N HIS A 296 16.94 20.71 -1.56
CA HIS A 296 15.94 21.30 -2.47
C HIS A 296 15.13 22.44 -1.85
N GLY A 297 15.22 22.68 -0.54
CA GLY A 297 14.41 23.69 0.14
C GLY A 297 12.95 23.27 0.37
N GLU A 298 12.62 22.00 0.11
CA GLU A 298 11.25 21.48 0.11
C GLU A 298 11.13 20.21 0.98
N PHE A 299 10.02 20.03 1.69
CA PHE A 299 9.84 18.83 2.51
C PHE A 299 9.56 17.56 1.69
N ILE A 300 8.92 17.73 0.53
CA ILE A 300 8.60 16.65 -0.42
C ILE A 300 9.13 17.09 -1.77
N HIS A 301 10.06 16.31 -2.31
CA HIS A 301 10.66 16.53 -3.62
C HIS A 301 10.49 15.27 -4.50
N PRO A 302 10.26 15.40 -5.81
CA PRO A 302 9.76 16.61 -6.49
C PRO A 302 8.41 17.09 -5.93
N PRO A 303 8.05 18.36 -6.14
CA PRO A 303 6.75 18.91 -5.74
C PRO A 303 5.57 18.09 -6.28
N SER A 304 4.53 17.95 -5.46
CA SER A 304 3.36 17.14 -5.83
C SER A 304 2.60 17.71 -7.04
N ASP A 305 2.60 19.02 -7.24
CA ASP A 305 1.93 19.69 -8.35
C ASP A 305 2.64 19.44 -9.69
N GLU A 306 3.97 19.41 -9.71
CA GLU A 306 4.74 18.99 -10.90
C GLU A 306 4.43 17.55 -11.28
N ILE A 307 4.41 16.64 -10.29
CA ILE A 307 4.08 15.23 -10.51
C ILE A 307 2.64 15.10 -11.01
N MET A 308 1.69 15.84 -10.43
CA MET A 308 0.27 15.71 -10.75
C MET A 308 -0.13 16.41 -12.05
N GLY A 309 0.62 17.41 -12.53
CA GLY A 309 0.29 18.20 -13.74
C GLY A 309 0.00 17.38 -15.00
N TYR A 310 0.58 16.18 -15.12
CA TYR A 310 0.36 15.28 -16.25
C TYR A 310 -0.61 14.11 -15.97
N ASN A 311 -1.02 13.95 -14.71
CA ASN A 311 -1.74 12.78 -14.25
C ASN A 311 -3.23 13.01 -13.97
N VAL A 312 -3.65 14.26 -13.77
CA VAL A 312 -5.05 14.60 -13.44
C VAL A 312 -5.95 14.56 -14.70
N PRO A 313 -7.14 13.92 -14.64
CA PRO A 313 -8.16 14.01 -15.68
C PRO A 313 -8.59 15.45 -15.96
N ARG A 314 -8.78 15.79 -17.24
CA ARG A 314 -9.06 17.19 -17.67
C ARG A 314 -10.25 17.84 -16.97
N ASN A 315 -11.31 17.07 -16.70
CA ASN A 315 -12.52 17.57 -16.06
C ASN A 315 -12.43 17.63 -14.52
N ILE A 316 -11.34 17.15 -13.92
CA ILE A 316 -11.09 17.20 -12.46
C ILE A 316 -10.17 18.37 -12.08
N ILE A 317 -9.32 18.84 -12.99
CA ILE A 317 -8.38 19.95 -12.78
C ILE A 317 -9.05 21.20 -12.14
N PRO A 318 -10.19 21.72 -12.65
CA PRO A 318 -10.77 22.95 -12.12
C PRO A 318 -11.56 22.75 -10.81
N LEU A 319 -11.70 21.52 -10.33
CA LEU A 319 -12.59 21.19 -9.20
C LEU A 319 -11.90 21.39 -7.85
N SER A 320 -12.68 21.82 -6.86
CA SER A 320 -12.26 21.84 -5.45
C SER A 320 -12.06 20.42 -4.91
N ILE A 321 -11.27 20.27 -3.83
CA ILE A 321 -10.96 18.96 -3.23
C ILE A 321 -12.24 18.13 -2.91
N PRO A 322 -13.29 18.68 -2.28
CA PRO A 322 -14.52 17.92 -2.03
C PRO A 322 -15.23 17.47 -3.31
N GLU A 323 -15.22 18.29 -4.36
CA GLU A 323 -15.78 17.91 -5.65
C GLU A 323 -14.96 16.80 -6.30
N LYS A 324 -13.62 16.88 -6.25
CA LYS A 324 -12.74 15.80 -6.70
C LYS A 324 -13.08 14.48 -5.98
N PHE A 325 -13.34 14.53 -4.67
CA PHE A 325 -13.70 13.34 -3.90
C PHE A 325 -15.02 12.73 -4.38
N ILE A 326 -16.05 13.56 -4.60
CA ILE A 326 -17.34 13.12 -5.16
C ILE A 326 -17.13 12.49 -6.55
N TYR A 327 -16.29 13.10 -7.39
CA TYR A 327 -15.95 12.56 -8.70
C TYR A 327 -15.26 11.20 -8.61
N GLY A 328 -14.31 11.03 -7.69
CA GLY A 328 -13.67 9.74 -7.43
C GLY A 328 -14.62 8.66 -6.95
N LEU A 329 -15.50 9.02 -6.01
CA LEU A 329 -16.47 8.11 -5.39
C LEU A 329 -17.51 7.63 -6.41
N LEU A 330 -18.02 8.54 -7.24
CA LEU A 330 -19.04 8.26 -8.25
C LEU A 330 -18.46 7.91 -9.63
N ALA A 331 -17.14 7.74 -9.75
CA ALA A 331 -16.51 7.42 -11.02
C ALA A 331 -16.92 6.03 -11.54
N LYS A 332 -17.17 5.96 -12.84
CA LYS A 332 -17.11 4.70 -13.59
C LYS A 332 -15.67 4.19 -13.61
N THR A 333 -15.46 2.90 -13.33
CA THR A 333 -14.14 2.29 -13.43
C THR A 333 -13.69 2.30 -14.89
N GLY A 334 -12.51 2.87 -15.16
CA GLY A 334 -12.01 3.10 -16.52
C GLY A 334 -10.61 2.54 -16.77
N GLU A 335 -10.36 2.12 -18.01
CA GLU A 335 -9.04 1.65 -18.45
C GLU A 335 -7.99 2.77 -18.29
N SER A 336 -6.79 2.40 -17.84
CA SER A 336 -5.68 3.35 -17.63
C SER A 336 -4.44 2.93 -18.43
N ARG A 337 -4.65 2.23 -19.54
CA ARG A 337 -3.61 1.74 -20.45
C ARG A 337 -3.74 2.41 -21.81
N TRP A 338 -2.62 2.63 -22.48
CA TRP A 338 -2.56 3.06 -23.88
C TRP A 338 -3.49 2.18 -24.75
N PRO A 339 -4.28 2.75 -25.69
CA PRO A 339 -4.23 4.11 -26.21
C PRO A 339 -4.98 5.17 -25.40
N VAL A 340 -5.54 4.81 -24.24
CA VAL A 340 -6.32 5.74 -23.44
C VAL A 340 -5.39 6.72 -22.72
N PRO A 341 -5.50 8.04 -22.95
CA PRO A 341 -4.63 9.02 -22.31
C PRO A 341 -4.82 9.04 -20.79
N LEU A 342 -3.74 9.30 -20.07
CA LEU A 342 -3.75 9.41 -18.61
C LEU A 342 -4.69 10.50 -18.09
N ASN A 343 -4.88 11.58 -18.86
CA ASN A 343 -5.75 12.70 -18.54
C ASN A 343 -7.18 12.56 -19.12
N ALA A 344 -7.55 11.37 -19.60
CA ALA A 344 -8.90 11.13 -20.09
C ALA A 344 -9.95 11.39 -19.01
N PRO A 345 -11.12 11.96 -19.35
CA PRO A 345 -12.06 12.46 -18.36
C PRO A 345 -12.65 11.36 -17.48
N VAL A 346 -13.09 11.76 -16.29
CA VAL A 346 -13.87 10.92 -15.37
C VAL A 346 -15.34 11.01 -15.71
N THR A 347 -15.97 9.86 -15.94
CA THR A 347 -17.41 9.74 -16.15
C THR A 347 -18.07 9.33 -14.85
N LEU A 348 -19.10 10.07 -14.44
CA LEU A 348 -19.87 9.77 -13.24
C LEU A 348 -20.96 8.73 -13.52
N LYS A 349 -21.34 7.99 -12.48
CA LYS A 349 -22.45 7.06 -12.52
C LYS A 349 -23.26 7.08 -11.23
N ILE A 350 -24.49 6.60 -11.32
CA ILE A 350 -25.38 6.46 -10.17
C ILE A 350 -24.87 5.31 -9.28
N PRO A 351 -24.89 5.43 -7.95
CA PRO A 351 -24.51 4.35 -7.04
C PRO A 351 -25.27 3.05 -7.36
N GLY A 352 -24.52 1.97 -7.61
CA GLY A 352 -25.06 0.66 -7.97
C GLY A 352 -25.22 0.41 -9.47
N ALA A 353 -25.14 1.45 -10.32
CA ALA A 353 -25.06 1.27 -11.76
C ALA A 353 -23.67 0.76 -12.17
N PHE A 354 -23.60 -0.13 -13.15
CA PHE A 354 -22.34 -0.66 -13.65
C PHE A 354 -22.44 -1.17 -15.08
N ASN A 355 -21.28 -1.22 -15.74
CA ASN A 355 -21.07 -1.93 -16.99
C ASN A 355 -20.19 -3.16 -16.74
N MET A 356 -20.40 -4.23 -17.50
CA MET A 356 -19.61 -5.47 -17.36
C MET A 356 -18.11 -5.25 -17.61
N ASP A 357 -17.74 -4.31 -18.48
CA ASP A 357 -16.34 -3.98 -18.75
C ASP A 357 -15.59 -3.46 -17.51
N GLU A 358 -16.30 -2.82 -16.56
CA GLU A 358 -15.70 -2.27 -15.34
C GLU A 358 -15.03 -3.36 -14.48
N PHE A 359 -15.50 -4.61 -14.57
CA PHE A 359 -14.94 -5.74 -13.83
C PHE A 359 -13.59 -6.23 -14.38
N ARG A 360 -13.19 -5.79 -15.58
CA ARG A 360 -12.00 -6.30 -16.28
C ARG A 360 -10.88 -5.27 -16.40
N VAL A 361 -11.16 -3.99 -16.13
CA VAL A 361 -10.25 -2.87 -16.43
C VAL A 361 -9.42 -2.40 -15.22
N LEU A 362 -9.63 -2.97 -14.03
CA LEU A 362 -8.79 -2.68 -12.87
C LEU A 362 -7.36 -3.17 -13.08
N ARG A 363 -6.40 -2.34 -12.70
CA ARG A 363 -4.95 -2.58 -12.72
C ARG A 363 -4.28 -1.84 -11.56
N TYR A 364 -2.99 -2.10 -11.35
CA TYR A 364 -2.19 -1.48 -10.27
C TYR A 364 -2.28 0.06 -10.23
N ASP A 365 -2.50 0.71 -11.37
CA ASP A 365 -2.61 2.17 -11.52
C ASP A 365 -3.97 2.63 -12.08
N THR A 366 -5.09 1.98 -11.73
CA THR A 366 -6.40 2.47 -12.20
C THR A 366 -6.71 3.84 -11.61
N ARG A 367 -6.70 4.86 -12.48
CA ARG A 367 -6.86 6.26 -12.10
C ARG A 367 -8.32 6.66 -11.89
N ARG A 368 -9.22 6.01 -12.62
CA ARG A 368 -10.65 6.36 -12.66
C ARG A 368 -11.46 5.22 -12.09
N GLY A 369 -12.12 5.46 -10.95
CA GLY A 369 -12.93 4.44 -10.26
C GLY A 369 -12.11 3.24 -9.76
N GLY A 370 -10.90 3.49 -9.22
CA GLY A 370 -9.94 2.44 -8.84
C GLY A 370 -10.37 1.53 -7.68
N PHE A 371 -11.41 1.87 -6.91
CA PHE A 371 -12.01 0.98 -5.92
C PHE A 371 -13.04 0.00 -6.52
N GLY A 372 -13.27 0.05 -7.83
CA GLY A 372 -14.17 -0.85 -8.53
C GLY A 372 -15.63 -0.37 -8.60
N PRO A 373 -16.49 -1.19 -9.26
CA PRO A 373 -17.76 -0.70 -9.80
C PRO A 373 -18.80 -0.28 -8.74
N PHE A 374 -18.74 -0.84 -7.53
CA PHE A 374 -19.79 -0.65 -6.51
C PHE A 374 -19.37 0.16 -5.30
N ILE A 375 -18.23 0.86 -5.35
CA ILE A 375 -17.71 1.58 -4.18
C ILE A 375 -18.70 2.64 -3.66
N ALA A 376 -19.36 3.38 -4.56
CA ALA A 376 -20.39 4.35 -4.19
C ALA A 376 -21.57 3.70 -3.46
N LEU A 377 -22.05 2.56 -3.94
CA LEU A 377 -23.15 1.82 -3.31
C LEU A 377 -22.75 1.36 -1.91
N ALA A 378 -21.54 0.80 -1.78
CA ALA A 378 -21.00 0.37 -0.48
C ALA A 378 -20.91 1.55 0.51
N PHE A 379 -20.42 2.70 0.06
CA PHE A 379 -20.28 3.92 0.86
C PHE A 379 -21.63 4.42 1.39
N PHE A 380 -22.62 4.62 0.52
CA PHE A 380 -23.93 5.13 0.94
C PHE A 380 -24.71 4.10 1.76
N ALA A 381 -24.61 2.81 1.44
CA ALA A 381 -25.23 1.75 2.22
C ALA A 381 -24.61 1.65 3.64
N ALA A 382 -23.30 1.88 3.78
CA ALA A 382 -22.63 1.88 5.09
C ALA A 382 -23.10 3.05 5.96
N ILE A 383 -23.20 4.25 5.38
CA ILE A 383 -23.76 5.43 6.06
C ILE A 383 -25.21 5.15 6.48
N GLY A 384 -26.03 4.63 5.57
CA GLY A 384 -27.41 4.27 5.85
C GLY A 384 -27.54 3.22 6.96
N ALA A 385 -26.72 2.16 6.92
CA ALA A 385 -26.73 1.09 7.92
C ALA A 385 -26.44 1.64 9.33
N PHE A 386 -25.42 2.49 9.47
CA PHE A 386 -25.09 3.14 10.73
C PHE A 386 -26.17 4.14 11.16
N ALA A 387 -26.63 5.01 10.26
CA ALA A 387 -27.63 6.03 10.57
C ALA A 387 -28.93 5.39 11.08
N VAL A 388 -29.47 4.40 10.35
CA VAL A 388 -30.66 3.65 10.76
C VAL A 388 -30.45 2.96 12.10
N ALA A 389 -29.29 2.33 12.31
CA ALA A 389 -28.98 1.71 13.59
C ALA A 389 -29.01 2.72 14.74
N ARG A 390 -28.37 3.87 14.54
CA ARG A 390 -28.22 4.91 15.55
C ARG A 390 -29.52 5.66 15.84
N PHE A 391 -30.37 5.86 14.84
CA PHE A 391 -31.71 6.41 15.03
C PHE A 391 -32.63 5.42 15.75
N SER A 392 -32.58 4.14 15.39
CA SER A 392 -33.38 3.09 16.05
C SER A 392 -33.03 2.96 17.53
N ALA A 393 -31.74 3.05 17.87
CA ALA A 393 -31.23 3.06 19.25
C ALA A 393 -31.77 4.21 20.13
N ARG A 394 -32.44 5.23 19.57
CA ARG A 394 -33.14 6.24 20.38
C ARG A 394 -34.37 5.66 21.08
N ASN A 395 -35.00 4.64 20.50
CA ASN A 395 -36.07 3.92 21.15
C ASN A 395 -35.50 2.86 22.11
N LYS A 396 -35.28 3.28 23.36
CA LYS A 396 -34.71 2.44 24.41
C LYS A 396 -35.62 1.30 24.88
N THR A 397 -36.88 1.26 24.48
CA THR A 397 -37.79 0.14 24.82
C THR A 397 -37.47 -1.10 24.00
N ASP A 398 -37.15 -0.90 22.71
CA ASP A 398 -37.07 -1.99 21.74
C ASP A 398 -35.63 -2.34 21.38
N TYR A 399 -34.70 -1.42 21.62
CA TYR A 399 -33.31 -1.52 21.21
C TYR A 399 -32.35 -1.12 22.32
N ASP A 400 -31.17 -1.75 22.28
CA ASP A 400 -30.01 -1.38 23.08
C ASP A 400 -28.80 -1.15 22.15
N TRP A 401 -27.92 -0.24 22.57
CA TRP A 401 -26.79 0.23 21.76
C TRP A 401 -25.49 0.13 22.53
N HIS A 402 -24.58 -0.68 22.00
CA HIS A 402 -23.28 -0.85 22.61
C HIS A 402 -22.35 0.35 22.28
N PRO A 403 -21.71 1.01 23.27
CA PRO A 403 -20.87 2.19 23.06
C PRO A 403 -19.69 1.98 22.08
N ALA A 404 -19.25 0.73 21.92
CA ALA A 404 -18.27 0.35 20.90
C ALA A 404 -18.66 0.81 19.49
N GLY A 405 -19.96 0.88 19.19
CA GLY A 405 -20.45 1.32 17.89
C GLY A 405 -20.10 2.77 17.61
N ASP A 406 -20.31 3.66 18.58
CA ASP A 406 -19.97 5.08 18.42
C ASP A 406 -18.45 5.26 18.29
N GLY A 407 -17.65 4.51 19.05
CA GLY A 407 -16.19 4.53 18.93
C GLY A 407 -15.72 4.11 17.52
N LEU A 408 -16.18 2.96 17.03
CA LEU A 408 -15.83 2.46 15.69
C LEU A 408 -16.30 3.43 14.59
N ALA A 409 -17.49 4.00 14.74
CA ALA A 409 -18.01 4.99 13.79
C ALA A 409 -17.16 6.26 13.76
N VAL A 410 -16.65 6.74 14.90
CA VAL A 410 -15.74 7.89 14.94
C VAL A 410 -14.43 7.60 14.22
N MET A 411 -13.80 6.45 14.49
CA MET A 411 -12.60 6.03 13.75
C MET A 411 -12.88 5.96 12.25
N ALA A 412 -14.00 5.34 11.87
CA ALA A 412 -14.42 5.24 10.48
C ALA A 412 -14.58 6.62 9.83
N LEU A 413 -15.31 7.53 10.47
CA LEU A 413 -15.53 8.89 9.98
C LEU A 413 -14.22 9.67 9.85
N THR A 414 -13.26 9.51 10.77
CA THR A 414 -11.93 10.10 10.62
C THR A 414 -11.24 9.61 9.36
N LEU A 415 -11.26 8.31 9.06
CA LEU A 415 -10.66 7.77 7.83
C LEU A 415 -11.37 8.30 6.57
N LEU A 416 -12.71 8.37 6.59
CA LEU A 416 -13.50 8.87 5.46
C LEU A 416 -13.24 10.35 5.20
N VAL A 417 -13.25 11.18 6.25
CA VAL A 417 -12.99 12.62 6.16
C VAL A 417 -11.55 12.88 5.72
N SER A 418 -10.58 12.17 6.29
CA SER A 418 -9.16 12.28 5.88
C SER A 418 -9.00 11.95 4.39
N SER A 419 -9.70 10.92 3.91
CA SER A 419 -9.70 10.56 2.49
C SER A 419 -10.34 11.63 1.62
N ALA A 420 -11.43 12.25 2.08
CA ALA A 420 -12.14 13.30 1.35
C ALA A 420 -11.38 14.64 1.30
N LEU A 421 -10.51 14.90 2.27
CA LEU A 421 -9.70 16.11 2.38
C LEU A 421 -8.28 15.95 1.83
N PHE A 422 -7.90 14.76 1.38
CA PHE A 422 -6.60 14.53 0.73
C PHE A 422 -6.54 15.33 -0.59
N PRO A 423 -5.37 15.88 -1.01
CA PRO A 423 -5.29 16.74 -2.22
C PRO A 423 -5.78 16.10 -3.52
N GLU A 424 -5.56 14.78 -3.66
CA GLU A 424 -5.96 14.00 -4.83
C GLU A 424 -6.92 12.87 -4.46
N PRO A 425 -8.11 13.20 -3.93
CA PRO A 425 -9.01 12.23 -3.32
C PRO A 425 -9.80 11.43 -4.37
N TRP A 426 -9.63 11.75 -5.66
CA TRP A 426 -10.28 11.07 -6.77
C TRP A 426 -9.57 9.76 -7.17
N TRP A 427 -8.31 9.58 -6.77
CA TRP A 427 -7.46 8.47 -7.18
C TRP A 427 -7.29 7.46 -6.04
N ALA A 428 -7.86 6.27 -6.22
CA ALA A 428 -7.98 5.26 -5.16
C ALA A 428 -6.65 4.90 -4.46
N ARG A 429 -5.53 4.85 -5.21
CA ARG A 429 -4.21 4.52 -4.65
C ARG A 429 -3.66 5.56 -3.66
N TYR A 430 -4.15 6.80 -3.73
CA TYR A 430 -3.77 7.86 -2.78
C TYR A 430 -4.62 7.88 -1.52
N ILE A 431 -5.86 7.40 -1.58
CA ILE A 431 -6.79 7.38 -0.44
C ILE A 431 -7.25 5.96 -0.05
N PRO A 432 -6.37 4.93 -0.03
CA PRO A 432 -6.82 3.55 0.07
C PRO A 432 -7.51 3.22 1.40
N LEU A 433 -7.31 4.05 2.44
CA LEU A 433 -7.97 3.92 3.74
C LEU A 433 -9.47 4.26 3.73
N LEU A 434 -9.98 4.89 2.65
CA LEU A 434 -11.43 5.06 2.42
C LEU A 434 -12.15 3.72 2.53
N TRP A 435 -11.57 2.67 1.94
CA TRP A 435 -12.11 1.31 1.95
C TRP A 435 -12.33 0.78 3.36
N LEU A 436 -11.32 0.92 4.24
CA LEU A 436 -11.43 0.49 5.64
C LEU A 436 -12.44 1.35 6.41
N GLY A 437 -12.51 2.66 6.14
CA GLY A 437 -13.53 3.54 6.70
C GLY A 437 -14.95 3.07 6.42
N ILE A 438 -15.24 2.65 5.18
CA ILE A 438 -16.55 2.09 4.79
C ILE A 438 -16.86 0.82 5.59
N ILE A 439 -15.88 -0.09 5.70
CA ILE A 439 -16.04 -1.35 6.44
C ILE A 439 -16.31 -1.10 7.93
N LEU A 440 -15.53 -0.22 8.57
CA LEU A 440 -15.68 0.11 9.99
C LEU A 440 -17.00 0.83 10.28
N LEU A 441 -17.45 1.70 9.36
CA LEU A 441 -18.75 2.35 9.52
C LEU A 441 -19.88 1.33 9.42
N ALA A 442 -19.81 0.42 8.44
CA ALA A 442 -20.83 -0.62 8.26
C ALA A 442 -20.88 -1.57 9.47
N ILE A 443 -19.72 -2.03 9.97
CA ILE A 443 -19.67 -2.97 11.10
C ILE A 443 -20.11 -2.33 12.42
N SER A 444 -19.96 -1.01 12.58
CA SER A 444 -20.45 -0.32 13.77
C SER A 444 -21.97 -0.45 13.95
N SER A 445 -22.72 -0.61 12.85
CA SER A 445 -24.16 -0.92 12.90
C SER A 445 -24.48 -2.27 13.55
N LEU A 446 -23.51 -3.20 13.66
CA LEU A 446 -23.68 -4.47 14.39
C LEU A 446 -23.94 -4.28 15.87
N MET A 447 -23.57 -3.12 16.43
CA MET A 447 -23.70 -2.79 17.85
C MET A 447 -25.13 -2.46 18.29
N LEU A 448 -26.09 -2.42 17.34
CA LEU A 448 -27.52 -2.39 17.65
C LEU A 448 -28.03 -3.81 17.98
N SER A 449 -28.56 -3.96 19.19
CA SER A 449 -29.28 -5.16 19.63
C SER A 449 -30.78 -4.87 19.78
N GLY A 450 -31.60 -5.88 20.10
CA GLY A 450 -33.06 -5.75 20.18
C GLY A 450 -33.82 -6.39 19.00
N LYS A 451 -35.13 -6.13 18.94
CA LYS A 451 -36.06 -6.68 17.94
C LYS A 451 -36.87 -5.55 17.31
N GLY A 452 -36.96 -5.52 15.98
CA GLY A 452 -37.81 -4.58 15.25
C GLY A 452 -37.29 -4.21 13.85
N THR A 453 -38.09 -3.43 13.13
CA THR A 453 -37.87 -3.10 11.72
C THR A 453 -36.60 -2.29 11.49
N GLY A 454 -36.21 -1.42 12.42
CA GLY A 454 -35.00 -0.60 12.31
C GLY A 454 -33.73 -1.46 12.25
N LYS A 455 -33.64 -2.50 13.08
CA LYS A 455 -32.56 -3.49 13.03
C LYS A 455 -32.55 -4.26 11.72
N LEU A 456 -33.73 -4.66 11.23
CA LEU A 456 -33.84 -5.38 9.95
C LEU A 456 -33.34 -4.53 8.78
N ILE A 457 -33.76 -3.26 8.70
CA ILE A 457 -33.31 -2.32 7.66
C ILE A 457 -31.80 -2.10 7.76
N SER A 458 -31.27 -1.83 8.97
CA SER A 458 -29.83 -1.64 9.18
C SER A 458 -29.02 -2.87 8.74
N ARG A 459 -29.49 -4.08 9.08
CA ARG A 459 -28.86 -5.34 8.65
C ARG A 459 -28.97 -5.56 7.15
N GLY A 460 -30.09 -5.19 6.53
CA GLY A 460 -30.26 -5.22 5.07
C GLY A 460 -29.25 -4.31 4.36
N LEU A 461 -29.08 -3.08 4.85
CA LEU A 461 -28.10 -2.13 4.31
C LEU A 461 -26.66 -2.61 4.52
N LEU A 462 -26.34 -3.19 5.68
CA LEU A 462 -25.04 -3.85 5.91
C LEU A 462 -24.79 -4.97 4.89
N THR A 463 -25.79 -5.83 4.62
CA THR A 463 -25.68 -6.87 3.60
C THR A 463 -25.43 -6.27 2.21
N VAL A 464 -26.12 -5.18 1.85
CA VAL A 464 -25.87 -4.45 0.60
C VAL A 464 -24.43 -3.94 0.54
N THR A 465 -23.90 -3.37 1.63
CA THR A 465 -22.49 -2.96 1.70
C THR A 465 -21.55 -4.14 1.48
N ILE A 466 -21.76 -5.27 2.15
CA ILE A 466 -20.91 -6.46 2.03
C ILE A 466 -20.93 -7.00 0.59
N VAL A 467 -22.12 -7.09 -0.03
CA VAL A 467 -22.26 -7.56 -1.41
C VAL A 467 -21.58 -6.59 -2.39
N ALA A 468 -21.76 -5.28 -2.21
CA ALA A 468 -21.13 -4.25 -3.03
C ALA A 468 -19.59 -4.32 -2.94
N LEU A 469 -19.03 -4.40 -1.72
CA LEU A 469 -17.59 -4.56 -1.52
C LEU A 469 -17.08 -5.87 -2.13
N THR A 470 -17.83 -6.97 -2.00
CA THR A 470 -17.48 -8.25 -2.62
C THR A 470 -17.46 -8.16 -4.15
N GLY A 471 -18.39 -7.41 -4.76
CA GLY A 471 -18.36 -7.13 -6.19
C GLY A 471 -17.14 -6.31 -6.63
N CYS A 472 -16.72 -5.32 -5.82
CA CYS A 472 -15.46 -4.60 -6.04
C CYS A 472 -14.23 -5.51 -5.91
N ILE A 473 -14.22 -6.41 -4.92
CA ILE A 473 -13.17 -7.42 -4.74
C ILE A 473 -13.09 -8.32 -5.97
N ALA A 474 -14.22 -8.81 -6.47
CA ALA A 474 -14.28 -9.62 -7.68
C ALA A 474 -13.69 -8.89 -8.89
N ALA A 475 -14.03 -7.61 -9.09
CA ALA A 475 -13.44 -6.78 -10.13
C ALA A 475 -11.92 -6.63 -9.95
N GLY A 476 -11.45 -6.40 -8.72
CA GLY A 476 -10.02 -6.29 -8.39
C GLY A 476 -9.26 -7.58 -8.67
N MET A 477 -9.80 -8.74 -8.29
CA MET A 477 -9.21 -10.06 -8.56
C MET A 477 -9.14 -10.35 -10.06
N VAL A 478 -10.21 -10.09 -10.81
CA VAL A 478 -10.25 -10.29 -12.27
C VAL A 478 -9.24 -9.37 -12.96
N GLY A 479 -9.18 -8.10 -12.54
CA GLY A 479 -8.19 -7.14 -13.04
C GLY A 479 -6.75 -7.57 -12.74
N ALA A 480 -6.47 -7.99 -11.50
CA ALA A 480 -5.18 -8.53 -11.08
C ALA A 480 -4.78 -9.78 -11.89
N LEU A 481 -5.71 -10.71 -12.12
CA LEU A 481 -5.44 -11.89 -12.95
C LEU A 481 -5.11 -11.49 -14.40
N ARG A 482 -5.94 -10.63 -15.01
CA ARG A 482 -5.73 -10.14 -16.38
C ARG A 482 -4.37 -9.47 -16.54
N GLN A 483 -3.99 -8.56 -15.64
CA GLN A 483 -2.70 -7.87 -15.77
C GLN A 483 -1.51 -8.82 -15.62
N ASN A 484 -1.59 -9.81 -14.73
CA ASN A 484 -0.51 -10.78 -14.53
C ASN A 484 -0.39 -11.73 -15.73
N LEU A 485 -1.52 -12.16 -16.30
CA LEU A 485 -1.53 -12.91 -17.56
C LEU A 485 -0.91 -12.09 -18.69
N ASN A 486 -1.25 -10.81 -18.81
CA ASN A 486 -0.65 -9.94 -19.82
C ASN A 486 0.86 -9.78 -19.62
N ALA A 487 1.33 -9.60 -18.38
CA ALA A 487 2.76 -9.53 -18.07
C ALA A 487 3.47 -10.84 -18.43
N TYR A 488 2.86 -11.98 -18.13
CA TYR A 488 3.36 -13.30 -18.53
C TYR A 488 3.48 -13.43 -20.05
N TYR A 489 2.43 -13.11 -20.82
CA TYR A 489 2.46 -13.16 -22.28
C TYR A 489 3.47 -12.18 -22.90
N ASN A 490 3.57 -10.97 -22.37
CA ASN A 490 4.58 -10.01 -22.84
C ASN A 490 6.00 -10.53 -22.60
N SER A 491 6.21 -11.27 -21.51
CA SER A 491 7.51 -11.86 -21.19
C SER A 491 7.89 -13.03 -22.10
N PHE A 492 6.95 -13.62 -22.84
CA PHE A 492 7.25 -14.67 -23.82
C PHE A 492 8.15 -14.18 -24.96
N GLN A 493 8.11 -12.87 -25.27
CA GLN A 493 8.98 -12.25 -26.26
C GLN A 493 10.47 -12.37 -25.87
N ILE A 494 10.78 -12.52 -24.57
CA ILE A 494 12.15 -12.72 -24.08
C ILE A 494 12.77 -14.01 -24.62
N GLU A 495 11.98 -15.07 -24.83
CA GLU A 495 12.49 -16.31 -25.43
C GLU A 495 12.86 -16.10 -26.91
N GLN A 496 12.14 -15.24 -27.63
CA GLN A 496 12.48 -14.86 -29.00
C GLN A 496 13.74 -13.99 -29.04
N MET A 497 13.93 -13.11 -28.05
CA MET A 497 15.11 -12.25 -27.94
C MET A 497 16.43 -13.03 -27.90
N LYS A 498 16.45 -14.26 -27.37
CA LYS A 498 17.64 -15.13 -27.31
C LYS A 498 18.19 -15.51 -28.69
N GLN A 499 17.36 -15.42 -29.73
CA GLN A 499 17.75 -15.75 -31.11
C GLN A 499 18.60 -14.65 -31.74
N PHE A 500 18.56 -13.42 -31.19
CA PHE A 500 19.29 -12.29 -31.72
C PHE A 500 20.62 -12.10 -30.98
N PRO A 501 21.68 -11.67 -31.68
CA PRO A 501 23.01 -11.51 -31.07
C PRO A 501 23.05 -10.38 -30.03
N ILE A 502 22.21 -9.36 -30.20
CA ILE A 502 22.09 -8.23 -29.29
C ILE A 502 20.70 -7.61 -29.36
N ILE A 503 20.15 -7.26 -28.21
CA ILE A 503 18.92 -6.46 -28.08
C ILE A 503 19.28 -5.06 -27.61
N GLU A 504 18.79 -4.04 -28.31
CA GLU A 504 18.94 -2.64 -27.91
C GLU A 504 17.71 -2.20 -27.12
N LEU A 505 17.95 -1.62 -25.93
CA LEU A 505 16.91 -1.11 -25.03
C LEU A 505 16.88 0.41 -25.06
N TYR A 506 15.67 0.98 -25.12
CA TYR A 506 15.45 2.41 -25.21
C TYR A 506 14.46 2.86 -24.15
N GLY A 507 14.99 3.48 -23.10
CA GLY A 507 14.20 4.13 -22.05
C GLY A 507 13.38 5.29 -22.65
N LYS A 508 12.17 5.48 -22.13
CA LYS A 508 11.37 6.63 -22.54
C LYS A 508 11.74 7.77 -21.61
N LEU A 509 12.29 8.86 -22.16
CA LEU A 509 12.61 10.05 -21.36
C LEU A 509 11.35 10.51 -20.60
N ASP A 510 11.42 10.51 -19.28
CA ASP A 510 10.37 11.11 -18.47
C ASP A 510 10.54 12.64 -18.52
N ILE A 511 9.70 13.28 -19.34
CA ILE A 511 9.68 14.73 -19.52
C ILE A 511 9.11 15.49 -18.31
N ARG A 512 8.55 14.77 -17.32
CA ARG A 512 7.84 15.40 -16.20
C ARG A 512 8.77 16.06 -15.19
N ILE A 513 10.06 15.74 -15.20
CA ILE A 513 11.01 16.19 -14.16
C ILE A 513 12.34 16.60 -14.77
N THR A 514 12.87 17.72 -14.27
CA THR A 514 14.24 18.18 -14.54
C THR A 514 15.24 17.47 -13.63
N LYS A 515 16.38 17.08 -14.21
CA LYS A 515 17.54 16.58 -13.47
C LYS A 515 17.94 17.58 -12.38
N ASP A 516 18.29 17.10 -11.20
CA ASP A 516 18.80 17.93 -10.10
C ASP A 516 20.33 17.81 -9.99
N GLN A 517 20.92 18.41 -8.96
CA GLN A 517 22.37 18.41 -8.73
C GLN A 517 22.95 17.00 -8.45
N HIS A 518 22.14 16.10 -7.90
CA HIS A 518 22.51 14.77 -7.44
C HIS A 518 22.00 13.65 -8.38
N SER A 519 20.94 13.89 -9.13
CA SER A 519 20.18 12.92 -9.91
C SER A 519 20.16 13.28 -11.39
N LYS A 520 20.94 12.55 -12.20
CA LYS A 520 21.02 12.77 -13.66
C LYS A 520 20.05 11.89 -14.45
N SER A 521 19.31 11.00 -13.78
CA SER A 521 18.30 10.13 -14.37
C SER A 521 16.92 10.34 -13.76
N THR A 522 15.90 10.23 -14.61
CA THR A 522 14.48 10.25 -14.23
C THR A 522 13.83 8.86 -14.25
N GLY A 523 14.60 7.83 -14.62
CA GLY A 523 14.17 6.44 -14.66
C GLY A 523 15.33 5.47 -14.88
N SER A 524 15.20 4.26 -14.34
CA SER A 524 16.19 3.18 -14.45
C SER A 524 15.61 1.95 -15.16
N GLU A 525 14.57 2.13 -15.99
CA GLU A 525 13.87 1.00 -16.63
C GLU A 525 14.77 0.22 -17.60
N ALA A 526 15.65 0.90 -18.33
CA ALA A 526 16.57 0.24 -19.26
C ALA A 526 17.64 -0.58 -18.53
N GLU A 527 18.21 -0.05 -17.45
CA GLU A 527 19.19 -0.73 -16.59
C GLU A 527 18.55 -1.93 -15.89
N THR A 528 17.32 -1.74 -15.38
CA THR A 528 16.55 -2.79 -14.71
C THR A 528 16.28 -3.95 -15.66
N TRP A 529 15.78 -3.67 -16.86
CA TRP A 529 15.50 -4.69 -17.86
C TRP A 529 16.77 -5.34 -18.42
N GLN A 530 17.86 -4.59 -18.62
CA GLN A 530 19.15 -5.15 -19.03
C GLN A 530 19.55 -6.28 -18.07
N ARG A 531 19.54 -6.01 -16.75
CA ARG A 531 19.90 -7.01 -15.74
C ARG A 531 18.94 -8.21 -15.73
N LEU A 532 17.64 -7.99 -15.92
CA LEU A 532 16.66 -9.07 -16.02
C LEU A 532 16.84 -9.95 -17.28
N LEU A 533 17.21 -9.33 -18.41
CA LEU A 533 17.49 -10.01 -19.67
C LEU A 533 18.79 -10.82 -19.60
N GLU A 534 19.83 -10.26 -19.00
CA GLU A 534 21.12 -10.94 -18.76
C GLU A 534 20.93 -12.20 -17.91
N LEU A 535 20.11 -12.15 -16.86
CA LEU A 535 19.75 -13.34 -16.07
C LEU A 535 19.02 -14.44 -16.86
N ARG A 536 18.41 -14.08 -18.00
CA ARG A 536 17.77 -15.02 -18.92
C ARG A 536 18.68 -15.42 -20.09
N GLY A 537 19.93 -14.99 -20.10
CA GLY A 537 20.87 -15.27 -21.18
C GLY A 537 20.60 -14.47 -22.45
N VAL A 538 19.91 -13.33 -22.36
CA VAL A 538 19.71 -12.40 -23.46
C VAL A 538 20.79 -11.32 -23.38
N ASN A 539 21.62 -11.22 -24.42
CA ASN A 539 22.61 -10.17 -24.55
C ASN A 539 21.92 -8.85 -24.94
N SER A 540 22.07 -7.81 -24.12
CA SER A 540 21.42 -6.53 -24.36
C SER A 540 22.34 -5.35 -24.09
N ARG A 541 22.05 -4.21 -24.74
CA ARG A 541 22.71 -2.93 -24.48
C ARG A 541 21.72 -1.78 -24.45
N ILE A 542 22.02 -0.76 -23.67
CA ILE A 542 21.22 0.47 -23.61
C ILE A 542 21.59 1.35 -24.81
N GLY A 543 20.58 1.69 -25.63
CA GLY A 543 20.72 2.56 -26.79
C GLY A 543 20.37 4.01 -26.47
N GLY A 544 20.94 4.96 -27.23
CA GLY A 544 20.76 6.41 -27.00
C GLY A 544 19.42 6.98 -27.49
N GLN A 545 18.98 6.64 -28.71
CA GLN A 545 17.67 7.07 -29.23
C GLN A 545 16.97 5.94 -29.99
N PRO A 546 15.63 5.84 -29.89
CA PRO A 546 14.87 4.79 -30.57
C PRO A 546 15.19 4.78 -32.06
N ARG A 547 15.66 3.64 -32.56
CA ARG A 547 15.79 3.45 -34.01
C ARG A 547 14.38 3.41 -34.60
N GLY A 548 14.18 4.06 -35.74
CA GLY A 548 12.93 3.91 -36.49
C GLY A 548 12.69 2.44 -36.83
N LYS A 549 11.42 2.00 -36.82
CA LYS A 549 11.01 0.59 -37.05
C LYS A 549 11.70 -0.08 -38.24
N GLN A 550 12.04 0.69 -39.27
CA GLN A 550 12.72 0.20 -40.48
C GLN A 550 14.12 -0.42 -40.22
N LYS A 551 14.78 -0.06 -39.10
CA LYS A 551 16.12 -0.53 -38.71
C LYS A 551 16.10 -1.72 -37.73
N CYS A 552 14.93 -2.13 -37.27
CA CYS A 552 14.73 -3.28 -36.40
C CYS A 552 14.26 -4.47 -37.25
N GLU A 553 14.81 -5.65 -36.97
CA GLU A 553 14.29 -6.92 -37.50
C GLU A 553 13.04 -7.34 -36.73
N LEU A 554 13.09 -7.17 -35.42
CA LEU A 554 11.98 -7.36 -34.51
C LEU A 554 12.00 -6.27 -33.44
N ASP A 555 10.83 -5.78 -33.06
CA ASP A 555 10.69 -4.77 -32.03
C ASP A 555 9.45 -4.97 -31.18
N GLY A 556 9.46 -4.37 -29.99
CA GLY A 556 8.35 -4.45 -29.06
C GLY A 556 8.49 -3.50 -27.88
N VAL A 557 7.57 -3.65 -26.93
CA VAL A 557 7.52 -2.83 -25.72
C VAL A 557 7.42 -3.74 -24.50
N LEU A 558 8.36 -3.60 -23.57
CA LEU A 558 8.34 -4.22 -22.25
C LEU A 558 7.62 -3.32 -21.24
N THR A 559 7.26 -3.88 -20.08
CA THR A 559 6.64 -3.14 -18.98
C THR A 559 7.53 -1.97 -18.52
N GLY A 560 6.95 -0.88 -18.01
CA GLY A 560 7.70 0.35 -17.73
C GLY A 560 7.89 1.25 -18.95
N ASN A 561 7.14 0.99 -20.03
CA ASN A 561 7.23 1.71 -21.32
C ASN A 561 8.61 1.65 -21.98
N LEU A 562 9.37 0.57 -21.75
CA LEU A 562 10.67 0.37 -22.37
C LEU A 562 10.52 -0.20 -23.79
N TYR A 563 11.05 0.50 -24.79
CA TYR A 563 11.10 -0.01 -26.15
C TYR A 563 12.34 -0.88 -26.37
N TRP A 564 12.21 -1.97 -27.10
CA TRP A 564 13.33 -2.83 -27.47
C TRP A 564 13.37 -3.10 -28.97
N CYS A 565 14.57 -3.32 -29.50
CA CYS A 565 14.84 -3.55 -30.92
C CYS A 565 15.94 -4.59 -31.09
N ALA A 566 15.68 -5.61 -31.90
CA ALA A 566 16.72 -6.43 -32.49
C ALA A 566 17.22 -5.73 -33.77
N PRO A 567 18.44 -5.19 -33.80
CA PRO A 567 18.94 -4.48 -34.97
C PRO A 567 19.14 -5.45 -36.13
N LYS A 568 18.73 -5.06 -37.35
CA LYS A 568 19.06 -5.82 -38.56
C LYS A 568 20.57 -5.97 -38.65
N THR A 569 21.06 -7.19 -38.79
CA THR A 569 22.46 -7.42 -39.16
C THR A 569 22.71 -6.70 -40.47
N SER A 570 23.64 -5.76 -40.50
CA SER A 570 24.08 -5.10 -41.73
C SER A 570 24.70 -6.15 -42.65
N GLY A 571 23.88 -6.79 -43.48
CA GLY A 571 24.32 -7.66 -44.54
C GLY A 571 24.89 -6.81 -45.67
N GLY A 572 26.22 -6.87 -45.84
CA GLY A 572 26.90 -6.69 -47.11
C GLY A 572 26.97 -5.26 -47.68
N ALA A 573 28.18 -4.70 -47.67
CA ALA A 573 28.71 -3.77 -48.66
C ALA A 573 27.76 -2.68 -49.21
N GLU A 574 27.88 -1.47 -48.64
CA GLU A 574 27.85 -0.28 -49.49
C GLU A 574 29.04 -0.41 -50.46
N GLY A 575 28.78 -1.02 -51.61
CA GLY A 575 29.61 -0.87 -52.79
C GLY A 575 29.61 0.61 -53.15
N GLY A 576 30.71 1.30 -52.85
CA GLY A 576 31.00 2.57 -53.44
C GLY A 576 31.03 2.40 -54.95
N SER A 577 29.97 2.85 -55.62
CA SER A 577 30.00 3.19 -57.04
C SER A 577 30.30 4.67 -57.15
N SER A 578 31.58 4.93 -57.43
CA SER A 578 32.17 6.02 -58.24
C SER A 578 31.36 7.30 -58.45
#